data_AF-X6J4F5-F1
#
_entry.id   AF-X6J4F5-F1
#
_cell.length_a   1.000
_cell.length_b   1.000
_cell.length_c   1.000
_cell.angle_alpha   90.00
_cell.angle_beta   90.00
_cell.angle_gamma   90.00
#
_symmetry.space_group_name_H-M   'P 1'
#
loop_
_entity.id
_entity.type
_entity.pdbx_description
1 polymer ?
#
loop_
_entity_poly.entity_id
_entity_poly.type
_entity_poly.pdbx_seq_one_letter_code
_entity_poly.pdbx_strand_id
1 'polypeptide(L)'
;MQAASAEMDEELAQSLSDVFTCTAATETDLFNYIAYSQGCHALAEACRERGDHEGAGLYRAMGQDLLTKAIDALADLMAIGIHQLGVVKH
;
A
#
# COMPACT_ATOMS: atom_id res chain seq x y z
N MET A 1 -22.35 3.55 28.27
CA MET A 1 -21.04 3.62 27.56
C MET A 1 -21.27 2.96 26.21
N GLN A 2 -21.57 3.76 25.20
CA GLN A 2 -22.03 3.30 23.89
C GLN A 2 -20.79 3.03 23.04
N ALA A 3 -20.56 1.78 22.65
CA ALA A 3 -19.47 1.41 21.75
C ALA A 3 -19.77 2.03 20.38
N ALA A 4 -18.97 3.02 19.98
CA ALA A 4 -18.93 3.47 18.61
C ALA A 4 -18.29 2.35 17.78
N SER A 5 -19.10 1.49 17.17
CA SER A 5 -18.65 0.75 16.00
C SER A 5 -18.39 1.81 14.94
N ALA A 6 -17.13 2.13 14.71
CA ALA A 6 -16.74 2.92 13.57
C ALA A 6 -17.22 2.16 12.33
N GLU A 7 -18.31 2.62 11.73
CA GLU A 7 -18.71 2.18 10.39
C GLU A 7 -17.52 2.46 9.48
N MET A 8 -16.91 1.39 8.98
CA MET A 8 -15.83 1.48 8.03
C MET A 8 -16.40 2.12 6.77
N ASP A 9 -15.92 3.31 6.44
CA ASP A 9 -16.32 4.07 5.26
C ASP A 9 -16.22 3.18 4.01
N GLU A 10 -17.34 2.99 3.31
CA GLU A 10 -17.41 2.14 2.11
C GLU A 10 -16.47 2.66 1.01
N GLU A 11 -16.26 3.98 0.94
CA GLU A 11 -15.31 4.59 0.00
C GLU A 11 -13.86 4.22 0.36
N LEU A 12 -13.55 4.17 1.65
CA LEU A 12 -12.25 3.71 2.14
C LEU A 12 -12.05 2.22 1.90
N ALA A 13 -13.09 1.40 2.11
CA ALA A 13 -13.03 -0.04 1.88
C ALA A 13 -12.84 -0.36 0.38
N GLN A 14 -13.54 0.36 -0.49
CA GLN A 14 -13.38 0.22 -1.94
C GLN A 14 -12.00 0.69 -2.40
N SER A 15 -11.52 1.83 -1.90
CA SER A 15 -10.17 2.34 -2.20
C SER A 15 -9.08 1.34 -1.77
N LEU A 16 -9.23 0.70 -0.61
CA LEU A 16 -8.32 -0.35 -0.16
C LEU A 16 -8.39 -1.57 -1.09
N SER A 17 -9.60 -2.02 -1.47
CA SER A 17 -9.79 -3.15 -2.38
C SER A 17 -9.11 -2.91 -3.73
N ASP A 18 -9.28 -1.73 -4.32
CA ASP A 18 -8.74 -1.40 -5.64
C ASP A 18 -7.21 -1.39 -5.61
N VAL A 19 -6.63 -0.83 -4.55
CA VAL A 19 -5.18 -0.87 -4.28
C VAL A 19 -4.68 -2.32 -4.16
N PHE A 20 -5.39 -3.21 -3.48
CA PHE A 20 -4.92 -4.60 -3.33
C PHE A 20 -5.11 -5.47 -4.59
N THR A 21 -6.02 -5.11 -5.50
CA THR A 21 -6.48 -5.99 -6.60
C THR A 21 -6.15 -5.50 -8.02
N CYS A 22 -5.80 -4.23 -8.23
CA CYS A 22 -5.55 -3.71 -9.58
C CYS A 22 -4.14 -4.03 -10.12
N THR A 23 -4.05 -4.43 -11.40
CA THR A 23 -2.82 -4.86 -12.08
C THR A 23 -2.19 -3.82 -13.00
N ALA A 24 -2.80 -2.65 -13.17
CA ALA A 24 -2.24 -1.54 -13.95
C ALA A 24 -1.91 -0.40 -12.99
N ALA A 25 -0.65 -0.35 -12.53
CA ALA A 25 -0.26 0.63 -11.53
C ALA A 25 -0.19 2.04 -12.14
N THR A 26 -1.06 2.94 -11.68
CA THR A 26 -0.95 4.37 -11.94
C THR A 26 0.04 5.03 -10.99
N GLU A 27 0.51 6.24 -11.30
CA GLU A 27 1.32 7.04 -10.35
C GLU A 27 0.58 7.26 -9.02
N THR A 28 -0.75 7.38 -9.06
CA THR A 28 -1.60 7.49 -7.87
C THR A 28 -1.53 6.24 -7.02
N ASP A 29 -1.54 5.05 -7.64
CA ASP A 29 -1.42 3.78 -6.92
C ASP A 29 -0.05 3.65 -6.24
N LEU A 30 1.03 4.08 -6.92
CA LEU A 30 2.38 4.12 -6.33
C LEU A 30 2.42 4.93 -5.04
N PHE A 31 1.86 6.15 -5.04
CA PHE A 31 1.85 6.99 -3.84
C PHE A 31 0.96 6.40 -2.74
N ASN A 32 -0.19 5.81 -3.11
CA ASN A 32 -1.09 5.15 -2.17
C ASN A 32 -0.42 3.95 -1.50
N TYR A 33 0.30 3.10 -2.25
CA TYR A 33 1.06 1.98 -1.70
C TYR A 33 2.08 2.43 -0.66
N ILE A 34 2.82 3.51 -0.94
CA ILE A 34 3.82 4.06 -0.02
C ILE A 34 3.15 4.63 1.24
N ALA A 35 2.09 5.42 1.07
CA ALA A 35 1.38 6.05 2.18
C ALA A 35 0.74 5.00 3.11
N TYR A 36 0.06 4.00 2.55
CA TYR A 36 -0.54 2.93 3.34
C TYR A 36 0.51 2.02 3.98
N SER A 37 1.65 1.79 3.33
CA SER A 37 2.77 1.08 3.97
C SER A 37 3.26 1.79 5.23
N GLN A 38 3.40 3.12 5.18
CA GLN A 38 3.78 3.91 6.35
C GLN A 38 2.74 3.81 7.47
N GLY A 39 1.45 3.90 7.13
CA GLY A 39 0.35 3.69 8.08
C GLY A 39 0.40 2.31 8.73
N CYS A 40 0.62 1.25 7.94
CA CYS A 40 0.80 -0.11 8.43
C CYS A 40 1.98 -0.23 9.40
N HIS A 41 3.13 0.38 9.09
CA HIS A 41 4.28 0.35 10.00
C HIS A 41 4.02 1.11 11.31
N ALA A 42 3.34 2.26 11.26
CA ALA A 42 2.95 3.01 12.45
C ALA A 42 1.96 2.22 13.33
N LEU A 43 0.98 1.54 12.72
CA LEU A 43 0.06 0.65 13.44
C LEU A 43 0.80 -0.54 14.05
N ALA A 44 1.78 -1.11 13.35
CA ALA A 44 2.60 -2.19 13.88
C ALA A 44 3.37 -1.75 15.14
N GLU A 45 3.87 -0.51 15.17
CA GLU A 45 4.52 0.07 16.36
C GLU A 45 3.52 0.28 17.50
N ALA A 46 2.36 0.86 17.22
CA ALA A 46 1.30 1.05 18.22
C ALA A 46 0.82 -0.29 18.82
N CYS A 47 0.74 -1.35 18.01
CA CYS A 47 0.43 -2.70 18.50
C CYS A 47 1.53 -3.23 19.44
N ARG A 48 2.82 -3.04 19.10
CA ARG A 48 3.94 -3.45 19.99
C ARG A 48 3.90 -2.75 21.33
N GLU A 49 3.63 -1.44 21.33
CA GLU A 49 3.51 -0.65 22.56
C GLU A 49 2.38 -1.14 23.48
N ARG A 50 1.32 -1.70 22.88
CA ARG A 50 0.18 -2.28 23.62
C ARG A 50 0.39 -3.75 24.00
N GLY A 51 1.51 -4.37 23.63
CA GLY A 51 1.78 -5.79 23.85
C GLY A 51 1.06 -6.73 22.87
N ASP A 52 0.42 -6.19 21.83
CA ASP A 52 -0.22 -6.97 20.76
C ASP A 52 0.82 -7.37 19.70
N HIS A 53 1.48 -8.50 19.93
CA HIS A 53 2.54 -8.99 19.04
C HIS A 53 2.02 -9.58 17.73
N GLU A 54 0.81 -10.16 17.73
CA GLU A 54 0.21 -10.73 16.52
C GLU A 54 -0.23 -9.61 15.57
N GLY A 55 -0.95 -8.60 16.07
CA GLY A 55 -1.32 -7.42 15.28
C GLY A 55 -0.10 -6.67 14.76
N ALA A 56 0.94 -6.54 15.58
CA ALA A 56 2.21 -5.96 15.14
C ALA A 56 2.87 -6.74 13.99
N GLY A 57 2.81 -8.08 14.03
CA GLY A 57 3.31 -8.93 12.96
C GLY A 57 2.50 -8.76 11.67
N LEU A 58 1.17 -8.78 11.79
CA LEU A 58 0.25 -8.60 10.67
C LEU A 58 0.46 -7.27 9.96
N TYR A 59 0.39 -6.16 10.70
CA TYR A 59 0.52 -4.83 10.11
C TYR A 59 1.91 -4.61 9.50
N ARG A 60 2.96 -5.18 10.09
CA ARG A 60 4.29 -5.12 9.48
C ARG A 60 4.37 -5.91 8.18
N ALA A 61 3.79 -7.11 8.12
CA ALA A 61 3.76 -7.90 6.89
C ALA A 61 2.98 -7.18 5.78
N MET A 62 1.83 -6.59 6.10
CA MET A 62 1.04 -5.79 5.16
C MET A 62 1.82 -4.58 4.64
N GLY A 63 2.53 -3.86 5.53
CA GLY A 63 3.36 -2.73 5.12
C GLY A 63 4.49 -3.12 4.17
N GLN A 64 5.08 -4.31 4.35
CA GLN A 64 6.10 -4.84 3.43
C GLN A 64 5.50 -5.23 2.07
N ASP A 65 4.33 -5.89 2.05
CA ASP A 65 3.63 -6.23 0.80
C ASP A 65 3.32 -4.99 -0.04
N LEU A 66 2.83 -3.93 0.62
CA LEU A 66 2.57 -2.64 -0.03
C LEU A 66 3.85 -2.00 -0.60
N LEU A 67 5.00 -2.11 0.08
CA LEU A 67 6.28 -1.63 -0.49
C LEU A 67 6.70 -2.45 -1.70
N THR A 68 6.48 -3.76 -1.69
CA THR A 68 6.75 -4.61 -2.86
C THR A 68 5.89 -4.17 -4.04
N LYS A 69 4.58 -3.97 -3.83
CA LYS A 69 3.68 -3.43 -4.87
C LYS A 69 4.11 -2.05 -5.37
N ALA A 70 4.62 -1.18 -4.49
CA ALA A 70 5.17 0.11 -4.89
C ALA A 70 6.43 -0.03 -5.78
N ILE A 71 7.31 -0.98 -5.46
CA ILE A 71 8.51 -1.25 -6.27
C ILE A 71 8.11 -1.76 -7.66
N ASP A 72 7.14 -2.66 -7.74
CA ASP A 72 6.65 -3.20 -9.01
C ASP A 72 5.98 -2.10 -9.85
N ALA A 73 5.12 -1.28 -9.23
CA ALA A 73 4.51 -0.12 -9.86
C ALA A 73 5.55 0.86 -10.43
N LEU A 74 6.62 1.14 -9.68
CA LEU A 74 7.71 1.99 -10.14
C LEU A 74 8.45 1.37 -11.34
N ALA A 75 8.70 0.06 -11.31
CA ALA A 75 9.35 -0.65 -12.41
C ALA A 75 8.52 -0.59 -13.69
N ASP A 76 7.20 -0.75 -13.59
CA ASP A 76 6.28 -0.62 -14.72
C ASP A 76 6.27 0.79 -15.31
N LEU A 77 6.21 1.82 -14.45
CA LEU A 77 6.28 3.22 -14.88
C LEU A 77 7.62 3.54 -15.57
N MET A 78 8.73 3.01 -15.05
CA MET A 78 10.05 3.15 -15.68
C MET A 78 10.13 2.47 -17.05
N ALA A 79 9.55 1.27 -17.19
CA ALA A 79 9.49 0.55 -18.46
C ALA A 79 8.70 1.33 -19.51
N ILE A 80 7.57 1.92 -19.12
CA ILE A 80 6.77 2.82 -19.97
C ILE A 80 7.60 4.04 -20.38
N GLY A 81 8.28 4.69 -19.43
CA GLY A 81 9.13 5.85 -19.70
C GLY A 81 10.27 5.54 -20.68
N ILE A 82 10.93 4.39 -20.55
CA ILE A 82 11.98 3.94 -21.48
C ILE A 82 11.42 3.72 -22.90
N HIS A 83 10.23 3.12 -22.99
CA HIS A 83 9.55 2.91 -24.28
C HIS A 83 9.14 4.23 -24.94
N GLN A 84 8.66 5.21 -24.15
CA GLN A 84 8.24 6.52 -24.65
C GLN A 84 9.42 7.43 -25.03
N LEU A 85 10.54 7.34 -24.31
CA LEU A 85 11.76 8.12 -24.58
C LEU A 85 12.57 7.62 -25.79
N GLY A 86 12.11 6.56 -26.47
CA GLY A 86 12.74 6.08 -27.69
C GLY A 86 14.18 5.60 -27.49
N VAL A 87 14.53 5.08 -26.31
CA VAL A 87 15.81 4.36 -26.09
C VAL A 87 15.69 2.97 -26.71
N VAL A 88 15.39 2.92 -28.00
CA VAL A 88 15.57 1.73 -28.82
C VAL A 88 17.07 1.66 -29.09
N LYS A 89 17.75 0.72 -28.43
CA LYS A 89 19.13 0.37 -28.79
C LYS A 89 19.18 0.10 -30.30
N HIS A 90 19.94 0.91 -31.02
CA HIS A 90 20.46 0.55 -32.34
C HIS A 90 21.48 -0.58 -32.22
#